data_AF-A0A259HXR1-F1
#
_entry.id   AF-A0A259HXR1-F1
#
_cell.length_a   1.000
_cell.length_b   1.000
_cell.length_c   1.000
_cell.angle_alpha   90.00
_cell.angle_beta   90.00
_cell.angle_gamma   90.00
#
_symmetry.space_group_name_H-M   'P 1'
#
loop_
_entity.id
_entity.type
_entity.pdbx_description
1 polymer ?
#
loop_
_entity_poly.entity_id
_entity_poly.type
_entity_poly.pdbx_seq_one_letter_code
_entity_poly.pdbx_strand_id
1 'polypeptide(L)'
;MLTDPADPHARRLRQLCRFHVVPNANPDGSCRGHLRTNAVGVNLNREWHEPTPERSPEVLAIRNAMDEVGCHFAMDVHGDEAIPHVFIAGFEGIPSWTDALGESYTRYRSILERRTPDFQTKRGYPTASPGRANLAMSTNQVAERFGCLAMTLEMPFKDNDDLPCNEQGWSPERSKLLARECLTSLLEWLEG
;
A
#
# COMPACT_ATOMS: atom_id res chain seq x y z
N MET A 1 -5.97 9.79 14.46
CA MET A 1 -5.44 8.53 14.98
C MET A 1 -3.96 8.68 15.32
N LEU A 2 -3.01 8.58 14.37
CA LEU A 2 -1.57 8.53 14.69
C LEU A 2 -0.98 9.68 15.53
N THR A 3 -1.54 10.89 15.45
CA THR A 3 -1.09 12.05 16.23
C THR A 3 -1.94 12.31 17.47
N ASP A 4 -3.00 11.54 17.67
CA ASP A 4 -3.89 11.68 18.83
C ASP A 4 -3.19 11.06 20.06
N PRO A 5 -2.96 11.84 21.13
CA PRO A 5 -2.35 11.34 22.35
C PRO A 5 -3.30 10.46 23.17
N ALA A 6 -4.62 10.51 22.95
CA ALA A 6 -5.60 9.71 23.67
C ALA A 6 -5.84 8.34 23.02
N ASP A 7 -5.54 8.19 21.73
CA ASP A 7 -5.77 6.95 20.98
C ASP A 7 -4.81 5.82 21.43
N PRO A 8 -5.33 4.71 22.02
CA PRO A 8 -4.51 3.67 22.59
C PRO A 8 -3.74 2.86 21.53
N HIS A 9 -4.32 2.65 20.35
CA HIS A 9 -3.67 1.95 19.25
C HIS A 9 -2.50 2.78 18.71
N ALA A 10 -2.70 4.08 18.51
CA ALA A 10 -1.66 4.98 18.05
C ALA A 10 -0.51 5.09 19.07
N ARG A 11 -0.83 5.19 20.38
CA ARG A 11 0.18 5.18 21.44
C ARG A 11 1.02 3.91 21.41
N ARG A 12 0.39 2.74 21.26
CA ARG A 12 1.07 1.46 21.22
C ARG A 12 1.94 1.31 19.97
N LEU A 13 1.41 1.67 18.80
CA LEU A 13 2.16 1.68 17.54
C LEU A 13 3.44 2.53 17.63
N ARG A 14 3.35 3.75 18.18
CA ARG A 14 4.53 4.64 18.35
C ARG A 14 5.60 4.07 19.31
N GLN A 15 5.27 3.09 20.14
CA GLN A 15 6.25 2.38 20.98
C GLN A 15 6.94 1.24 20.22
N LEU A 16 6.28 0.66 19.22
CA LEU A 16 6.74 -0.53 18.51
C LEU A 16 7.43 -0.21 17.18
N CYS A 17 7.04 0.87 16.51
CA CYS A 17 7.56 1.22 15.20
C CYS A 17 7.63 2.73 14.96
N ARG A 18 8.37 3.10 13.91
CA ARG A 18 8.43 4.46 13.37
C ARG A 18 7.69 4.51 12.04
N PHE A 19 6.89 5.55 11.84
CA PHE A 19 6.17 5.76 10.59
C PHE A 19 6.93 6.73 9.68
N HIS A 20 7.16 6.31 8.44
CA HIS A 20 7.62 7.16 7.34
C HIS A 20 6.47 7.27 6.34
N VAL A 21 5.84 8.44 6.26
CA VAL A 21 4.61 8.64 5.48
C VAL A 21 4.86 9.70 4.41
N VAL A 22 4.54 9.35 3.16
CA VAL A 22 4.54 10.28 2.03
C VAL A 22 3.09 10.48 1.61
N PRO A 23 2.42 11.57 2.03
CA PRO A 23 0.99 11.75 1.78
C PRO A 23 0.61 11.92 0.31
N ASN A 24 1.55 12.40 -0.51
CA ASN A 24 1.36 12.55 -1.94
C ASN A 24 2.69 12.29 -2.67
N ALA A 25 2.77 11.15 -3.37
CA ALA A 25 3.95 10.76 -4.14
C ALA A 25 4.04 11.45 -5.51
N ASN A 26 2.98 12.11 -5.98
CA ASN A 26 2.93 12.78 -7.28
C ASN A 26 2.24 14.16 -7.17
N PRO A 27 2.88 15.13 -6.48
CA PRO A 27 2.29 16.46 -6.30
C PRO A 27 2.05 17.18 -7.63
N ASP A 28 2.96 17.03 -8.59
CA ASP A 28 2.86 17.65 -9.91
C ASP A 28 1.68 17.09 -10.72
N GLY A 29 1.57 15.77 -10.82
CA GLY A 29 0.46 15.12 -11.51
C GLY A 29 -0.89 15.45 -10.85
N SER A 30 -0.92 15.49 -9.51
CA SER A 30 -2.11 15.90 -8.75
C SER A 30 -2.55 17.32 -9.12
N CYS A 31 -1.62 18.29 -9.07
CA CYS A 31 -1.91 19.69 -9.40
C CYS A 31 -2.36 19.88 -10.85
N ARG A 32 -1.88 19.05 -11.77
CA ARG A 32 -2.19 19.09 -13.20
C ARG A 32 -3.45 18.32 -13.59
N GLY A 33 -4.09 17.60 -12.66
CA GLY A 33 -5.25 16.77 -12.95
C GLY A 33 -4.91 15.52 -13.78
N HIS A 34 -3.70 15.01 -13.66
CA HIS A 34 -3.31 13.75 -14.31
C HIS A 34 -3.87 12.55 -13.55
N LEU A 35 -4.27 11.51 -14.30
CA LEU A 35 -4.67 10.23 -13.72
C LEU A 35 -3.46 9.42 -13.22
N ARG A 36 -2.41 9.29 -14.04
CA ARG A 36 -1.42 8.19 -13.91
C ARG A 36 0.05 8.59 -14.00
N THR A 37 0.36 9.85 -14.31
CA THR A 37 1.72 10.28 -14.63
C THR A 37 2.14 11.54 -13.89
N ASN A 38 3.44 11.71 -13.66
CA ASN A 38 4.00 12.98 -13.18
C ASN A 38 4.04 14.04 -14.29
N ALA A 39 4.68 15.19 -14.04
CA ALA A 39 4.73 16.31 -14.98
C ALA A 39 5.36 15.97 -16.35
N VAL A 40 6.30 15.01 -16.38
CA VAL A 40 7.01 14.61 -17.60
C VAL A 40 6.43 13.34 -18.25
N GLY A 41 5.23 12.93 -17.83
CA GLY A 41 4.52 11.81 -18.44
C GLY A 41 4.98 10.43 -17.97
N VAL A 42 5.70 10.35 -16.84
CA VAL A 42 6.22 9.10 -16.30
C VAL A 42 5.24 8.48 -15.31
N ASN A 43 4.97 7.18 -15.47
CA ASN A 43 4.23 6.39 -14.49
C ASN A 43 5.18 6.02 -13.35
N LEU A 44 5.06 6.70 -12.20
CA LEU A 44 5.95 6.52 -11.05
C LEU A 44 5.97 5.07 -10.53
N ASN A 45 4.85 4.35 -10.59
CA ASN A 45 4.79 2.96 -10.16
C ASN A 45 5.36 1.97 -11.21
N ARG A 46 6.21 2.46 -12.12
CA ARG A 46 7.03 1.67 -13.06
C ARG A 46 8.51 2.11 -13.03
N GLU A 47 8.92 2.87 -12.03
CA GLU A 47 10.25 3.47 -11.96
C GLU A 47 11.05 3.01 -10.73
N TRP A 48 10.54 2.08 -9.91
CA TRP A 48 11.18 1.74 -8.63
C TRP A 48 12.50 0.98 -8.75
N HIS A 49 12.70 0.25 -9.84
CA HIS A 49 13.94 -0.48 -10.10
C HIS A 49 15.11 0.48 -10.33
N GLU A 50 14.93 1.46 -11.22
CA GLU A 50 15.97 2.40 -11.66
C GLU A 50 15.40 3.83 -11.84
N PRO A 51 14.97 4.49 -10.76
CA PRO A 51 14.48 5.86 -10.81
C PRO A 51 15.64 6.83 -11.07
N THR A 52 15.36 7.93 -11.77
CA THR A 52 16.36 8.94 -12.17
C THR A 52 15.92 10.34 -11.74
N PRO A 53 16.87 11.28 -11.48
CA PRO A 53 16.53 12.65 -11.13
C PRO A 53 15.70 13.38 -12.18
N GLU A 54 15.86 13.03 -13.47
CA GLU A 54 15.22 13.72 -14.59
C GLU A 54 13.80 13.21 -14.88
N ARG A 55 13.54 11.92 -14.63
CA ARG A 55 12.27 11.27 -15.00
C ARG A 55 11.35 11.01 -13.81
N SER A 56 11.93 10.59 -12.70
CA SER A 56 11.23 10.08 -11.53
C SER A 56 11.91 10.50 -10.21
N PRO A 57 12.21 11.81 -10.03
CA PRO A 57 12.86 12.31 -8.82
C PRO A 57 12.06 12.02 -7.54
N GLU A 58 10.74 11.88 -7.64
CA GLU A 58 9.85 11.55 -6.54
C GLU A 58 10.14 10.14 -6.01
N VAL A 59 10.19 9.15 -6.91
CA VAL A 59 10.52 7.76 -6.57
C VAL A 59 11.95 7.66 -6.09
N LEU A 60 12.89 8.37 -6.73
CA LEU A 60 14.29 8.40 -6.31
C LEU A 60 14.43 8.91 -4.88
N ALA A 61 13.78 10.00 -4.52
CA ALA A 61 13.83 10.58 -3.18
C ALA A 61 13.26 9.62 -2.12
N ILE A 62 12.09 9.02 -2.40
CA ILE A 62 11.44 8.07 -1.48
C ILE A 62 12.32 6.84 -1.29
N ARG A 63 12.79 6.22 -2.38
CA ARG A 63 13.62 5.01 -2.34
C ARG A 63 14.94 5.26 -1.61
N ASN A 64 15.62 6.37 -1.88
CA ASN A 64 16.87 6.71 -1.20
C ASN A 64 16.64 6.92 0.30
N ALA A 65 15.53 7.56 0.70
CA ALA A 65 15.19 7.67 2.12
C ALA A 65 14.93 6.30 2.76
N MET A 66 14.30 5.36 2.05
CA MET A 66 14.11 3.98 2.51
C MET A 66 15.44 3.23 2.63
N ASP A 67 16.38 3.45 1.71
CA ASP A 67 17.73 2.87 1.77
C ASP A 67 18.51 3.33 3.02
N GLU A 68 18.33 4.59 3.43
CA GLU A 68 18.99 5.15 4.61
C GLU A 68 18.43 4.61 5.93
N VAL A 69 17.12 4.38 6.02
CA VAL A 69 16.44 4.05 7.30
C VAL A 69 15.99 2.60 7.42
N GLY A 70 15.97 1.86 6.31
CA GLY A 70 15.44 0.50 6.21
C GLY A 70 13.91 0.45 6.11
N CYS A 71 13.37 -0.73 5.79
CA CYS A 71 11.93 -0.97 5.71
C CYS A 71 11.57 -2.36 6.25
N HIS A 72 10.52 -2.44 7.07
CA HIS A 72 10.01 -3.70 7.65
C HIS A 72 8.54 -3.96 7.28
N PHE A 73 7.83 -2.91 6.89
CA PHE A 73 6.44 -2.92 6.45
C PHE A 73 6.25 -1.76 5.48
N ALA A 74 5.65 -2.01 4.32
CA ALA A 74 5.30 -1.00 3.34
C ALA A 74 3.88 -1.18 2.80
N MET A 75 3.16 -0.07 2.67
CA MET A 75 1.85 -0.05 2.03
C MET A 75 1.83 1.08 1.00
N ASP A 76 1.70 0.70 -0.26
CA ASP A 76 1.52 1.58 -1.40
C ASP A 76 0.01 1.76 -1.64
N VAL A 77 -0.53 2.96 -1.43
CA VAL A 77 -1.99 3.20 -1.40
C VAL A 77 -2.46 3.77 -2.74
N HIS A 78 -3.38 3.05 -3.39
CA HIS A 78 -3.89 3.33 -4.74
C HIS A 78 -5.42 3.31 -4.78
N GLY A 79 -5.95 3.67 -5.94
CA GLY A 79 -7.34 3.43 -6.29
C GLY A 79 -7.45 2.74 -7.64
N ASP A 80 -8.39 1.81 -7.75
CA ASP A 80 -8.65 1.03 -8.96
C ASP A 80 -9.95 1.52 -9.65
N GLU A 81 -9.85 1.77 -10.95
CA GLU A 81 -10.94 2.33 -11.76
C GLU A 81 -12.01 1.28 -12.13
N ALA A 82 -11.68 -0.01 -12.06
CA ALA A 82 -12.47 -1.10 -12.63
C ALA A 82 -13.14 -2.00 -11.59
N ILE A 83 -12.42 -2.43 -10.56
CA ILE A 83 -12.82 -3.40 -9.56
C ILE A 83 -13.55 -2.67 -8.41
N PRO A 84 -14.86 -2.91 -8.21
CA PRO A 84 -15.65 -2.24 -7.18
C PRO A 84 -15.50 -2.91 -5.80
N HIS A 85 -14.26 -3.15 -5.35
CA HIS A 85 -13.96 -3.78 -4.07
C HIS A 85 -12.66 -3.20 -3.51
N VAL A 86 -12.49 -3.19 -2.19
CA VAL A 86 -11.18 -2.95 -1.57
C VAL A 86 -10.40 -4.26 -1.59
N PHE A 87 -9.14 -4.22 -2.04
CA PHE A 87 -8.28 -5.40 -2.04
C PHE A 87 -6.81 -5.05 -1.83
N ILE A 88 -6.01 -6.07 -1.55
CA ILE A 88 -4.56 -5.97 -1.49
C ILE A 88 -3.97 -6.82 -2.61
N ALA A 89 -3.07 -6.22 -3.39
CA ALA A 89 -2.16 -6.93 -4.26
C ALA A 89 -0.78 -7.00 -3.58
N GLY A 90 -0.23 -8.20 -3.48
CA GLY A 90 1.04 -8.41 -2.80
C GLY A 90 2.22 -8.42 -3.77
N PHE A 91 3.33 -8.94 -3.25
CA PHE A 91 4.62 -9.09 -3.94
C PHE A 91 4.90 -10.56 -4.28
N GLU A 92 3.85 -11.38 -4.33
CA GLU A 92 3.98 -12.77 -4.75
C GLU A 92 4.67 -12.81 -6.12
N GLY A 93 5.73 -13.61 -6.23
CA GLY A 93 6.51 -13.73 -7.45
C GLY A 93 7.81 -12.92 -7.49
N ILE A 94 8.20 -12.21 -6.43
CA ILE A 94 9.57 -11.67 -6.34
C ILE A 94 10.61 -12.80 -6.34
N PRO A 95 11.84 -12.55 -6.85
CA PRO A 95 12.92 -13.54 -6.82
C PRO A 95 13.27 -14.06 -5.42
N SER A 96 13.26 -13.19 -4.41
CA SER A 96 13.64 -13.51 -3.02
C SER A 96 12.48 -14.06 -2.16
N TRP A 97 11.41 -14.55 -2.77
CA TRP A 97 10.25 -15.08 -2.05
C TRP A 97 10.64 -16.17 -1.04
N THR A 98 10.00 -16.13 0.14
CA THR A 98 10.08 -17.19 1.15
C THR A 98 8.69 -17.49 1.71
N ASP A 99 8.48 -18.72 2.22
CA ASP A 99 7.21 -19.10 2.83
C ASP A 99 6.87 -18.20 4.04
N ALA A 100 7.88 -17.77 4.81
CA ALA A 100 7.70 -16.84 5.92
C ALA A 100 7.15 -15.48 5.47
N LEU A 101 7.60 -14.94 4.32
CA LEU A 101 7.03 -13.72 3.75
C LEU A 101 5.58 -13.93 3.32
N GLY A 102 5.28 -15.08 2.71
CA GLY A 102 3.92 -15.44 2.32
C GLY A 102 2.96 -15.62 3.48
N GLU A 103 3.40 -16.27 4.55
CA GLU A 103 2.65 -16.42 5.80
C GLU A 103 2.38 -15.06 6.45
N SER A 104 3.41 -14.21 6.51
CA SER A 104 3.29 -12.85 7.05
C SER A 104 2.29 -11.99 6.26
N TYR A 105 2.33 -12.07 4.94
CA TYR A 105 1.39 -11.41 4.04
C TYR A 105 -0.05 -11.92 4.20
N THR A 106 -0.21 -13.25 4.23
CA THR A 106 -1.51 -13.89 4.47
C THR A 106 -2.10 -13.49 5.81
N ARG A 107 -1.27 -13.48 6.87
CA ARG A 107 -1.66 -13.06 8.21
C ARG A 107 -2.20 -11.64 8.24
N TYR A 108 -1.49 -10.68 7.64
CA TYR A 108 -1.97 -9.30 7.61
C TYR A 108 -3.33 -9.18 6.90
N ARG A 109 -3.50 -9.85 5.75
CA ARG A 109 -4.78 -9.85 5.02
C ARG A 109 -5.92 -10.46 5.84
N SER A 110 -5.69 -11.58 6.53
CA SER A 110 -6.70 -12.20 7.40
C SER A 110 -7.06 -11.32 8.60
N ILE A 111 -6.10 -10.59 9.17
CA ILE A 111 -6.38 -9.60 10.22
C ILE A 111 -7.29 -8.50 9.66
N LEU A 112 -6.93 -7.89 8.51
CA LEU A 112 -7.70 -6.79 7.93
C LEU A 112 -9.12 -7.22 7.54
N GLU A 113 -9.29 -8.40 6.93
CA GLU A 113 -10.60 -8.97 6.56
C GLU A 113 -11.49 -9.20 7.78
N ARG A 114 -10.92 -9.63 8.92
CA ARG A 114 -11.67 -9.77 10.17
C ARG A 114 -12.06 -8.40 10.76
N ARG A 115 -11.23 -7.37 10.58
CA ARG A 115 -11.39 -6.07 11.23
C ARG A 115 -12.38 -5.14 10.54
N THR A 116 -12.48 -5.22 9.21
CA THR A 116 -13.38 -4.34 8.46
C THR A 116 -14.19 -5.10 7.41
N PRO A 117 -15.51 -4.86 7.34
CA PRO A 117 -16.34 -5.40 6.25
C PRO A 117 -16.03 -4.78 4.90
N ASP A 118 -15.27 -3.67 4.85
CA ASP A 118 -14.90 -3.05 3.59
C ASP A 118 -13.83 -3.85 2.82
N PHE A 119 -13.01 -4.65 3.51
CA PHE A 119 -11.91 -5.39 2.91
C PHE A 119 -12.28 -6.85 2.63
N GLN A 120 -11.79 -7.39 1.52
CA GLN A 120 -12.05 -8.75 1.07
C GLN A 120 -10.84 -9.37 0.37
N THR A 121 -10.88 -10.70 0.19
CA THR A 121 -9.78 -11.48 -0.42
C THR A 121 -10.14 -12.24 -1.71
N LYS A 122 -11.39 -12.15 -2.17
CA LYS A 122 -11.97 -12.90 -3.30
C LYS A 122 -11.77 -12.23 -4.67
N ARG A 123 -11.69 -10.91 -4.71
CA ARG A 123 -11.54 -10.06 -5.90
C ARG A 123 -10.24 -9.26 -5.80
N GLY A 124 -9.55 -9.10 -6.92
CA GLY A 124 -8.28 -8.40 -7.01
C GLY A 124 -7.53 -8.80 -8.27
N TYR A 125 -6.28 -8.34 -8.37
CA TYR A 125 -5.42 -8.71 -9.49
C TYR A 125 -4.98 -10.18 -9.42
N PRO A 126 -4.69 -10.80 -10.58
CA PRO A 126 -4.07 -12.12 -10.60
C PRO A 126 -2.69 -12.07 -9.96
N THR A 127 -2.36 -13.10 -9.19
CA THR A 127 -1.05 -13.30 -8.58
C THR A 127 0.00 -13.58 -9.66
N ALA A 128 1.17 -12.93 -9.59
CA ALA A 128 2.27 -13.22 -10.49
C ALA A 128 2.88 -14.60 -10.20
N SER A 129 3.39 -15.27 -11.23
CA SER A 129 4.08 -16.55 -11.04
C SER A 129 5.42 -16.37 -10.29
N PRO A 130 5.93 -17.42 -9.61
CA PRO A 130 7.21 -17.36 -8.89
C PRO A 130 8.36 -16.80 -9.75
N GLY A 131 9.11 -15.83 -9.22
CA GLY A 131 10.24 -15.17 -9.90
C GLY A 131 9.87 -14.29 -11.09
N ARG A 132 8.58 -13.98 -11.31
CA ARG A 132 8.08 -13.19 -12.45
C ARG A 132 7.46 -11.85 -12.05
N ALA A 133 7.56 -11.43 -10.80
CA ALA A 133 7.10 -10.13 -10.38
C ALA A 133 7.87 -9.00 -11.08
N ASN A 134 7.17 -7.93 -11.45
CA ASN A 134 7.80 -6.77 -12.08
C ASN A 134 8.42 -5.87 -11.01
N LEU A 135 9.76 -5.92 -10.88
CA LEU A 135 10.53 -5.10 -9.93
C LEU A 135 10.52 -3.60 -10.25
N ALA A 136 9.94 -3.17 -11.37
CA ALA A 136 9.71 -1.76 -11.63
C ALA A 136 8.53 -1.18 -10.79
N MET A 137 7.69 -2.05 -10.21
CA MET A 137 6.58 -1.67 -9.33
C MET A 137 7.05 -1.57 -7.87
N SER A 138 6.49 -0.60 -7.13
CA SER A 138 6.81 -0.29 -5.74
C SER A 138 6.81 -1.51 -4.83
N THR A 139 5.66 -2.18 -4.71
CA THR A 139 5.46 -3.33 -3.81
C THR A 139 6.49 -4.44 -4.04
N ASN A 140 6.72 -4.81 -5.30
CA ASN A 140 7.67 -5.87 -5.64
C ASN A 140 9.11 -5.44 -5.34
N GLN A 141 9.47 -4.21 -5.70
CA GLN A 141 10.81 -3.69 -5.50
C GLN A 141 11.15 -3.58 -4.02
N VAL A 142 10.24 -3.03 -3.22
CA VAL A 142 10.44 -2.83 -1.78
C VAL A 142 10.54 -4.18 -1.08
N ALA A 143 9.66 -5.14 -1.39
CA ALA A 143 9.73 -6.47 -0.82
C ALA A 143 11.05 -7.18 -1.18
N GLU A 144 11.47 -7.13 -2.45
CA GLU A 144 12.74 -7.72 -2.90
C GLU A 144 13.95 -7.07 -2.24
N ARG A 145 13.94 -5.74 -2.12
CA ARG A 145 15.07 -4.95 -1.65
C ARG A 145 15.31 -5.08 -0.15
N PHE A 146 14.23 -5.14 0.64
CA PHE A 146 14.30 -5.14 2.10
C PHE A 146 13.91 -6.47 2.74
N GLY A 147 13.42 -7.44 1.97
CA GLY A 147 12.93 -8.71 2.51
C GLY A 147 11.78 -8.52 3.49
N CYS A 148 10.89 -7.56 3.22
CA CYS A 148 9.85 -7.13 4.14
C CYS A 148 8.44 -7.35 3.59
N LEU A 149 7.43 -7.24 4.47
CA LEU A 149 6.03 -7.23 4.06
C LEU A 149 5.72 -5.92 3.32
N ALA A 150 5.57 -5.98 2.00
CA ALA A 150 5.07 -4.87 1.18
C ALA A 150 3.68 -5.21 0.62
N MET A 151 2.88 -4.20 0.27
CA MET A 151 1.57 -4.42 -0.36
C MET A 151 1.07 -3.18 -1.07
N THR A 152 0.30 -3.38 -2.14
CA THR A 152 -0.52 -2.35 -2.74
C THR A 152 -1.94 -2.47 -2.19
N LEU A 153 -2.43 -1.44 -1.51
CA LEU A 153 -3.84 -1.32 -1.12
C LEU A 153 -4.59 -0.61 -2.25
N GLU A 154 -5.62 -1.26 -2.77
CA GLU A 154 -6.47 -0.72 -3.83
C GLU A 154 -7.86 -0.41 -3.28
N MET A 155 -8.31 0.83 -3.47
CA MET A 155 -9.67 1.27 -3.14
C MET A 155 -10.48 1.55 -4.42
N PRO A 156 -11.78 1.23 -4.47
CA PRO A 156 -12.54 1.42 -5.69
C PRO A 156 -12.82 2.91 -5.96
N PHE A 157 -12.65 3.37 -7.20
CA PHE A 157 -13.21 4.65 -7.65
C PHE A 157 -14.74 4.62 -7.79
N LYS A 158 -15.32 3.41 -7.90
CA LYS A 158 -16.76 3.18 -7.98
C LYS A 158 -17.36 3.19 -6.57
N ASP A 159 -17.74 2.01 -6.09
CA ASP A 159 -18.19 1.72 -4.75
C ASP A 159 -17.61 0.36 -4.34
N ASN A 160 -17.87 -0.07 -3.11
CA ASN A 160 -17.61 -1.42 -2.65
C ASN A 160 -18.88 -2.27 -2.79
N ASP A 161 -18.90 -3.23 -3.72
CA ASP A 161 -20.05 -4.10 -3.99
C ASP A 161 -20.41 -4.99 -2.78
N ASP A 162 -19.45 -5.28 -1.88
CA ASP A 162 -19.71 -6.02 -0.65
C ASP A 162 -20.49 -5.19 0.38
N LEU A 163 -20.41 -3.86 0.31
CA LEU A 163 -21.09 -2.92 1.20
C LEU A 163 -21.36 -1.58 0.49
N PRO A 164 -22.36 -1.54 -0.42
CA PRO A 164 -22.60 -0.38 -1.27
C PRO A 164 -23.27 0.77 -0.49
N CYS A 165 -22.96 2.00 -0.89
CA CYS A 165 -23.55 3.24 -0.41
C CYS A 165 -24.12 4.04 -1.59
N ASN A 166 -25.42 3.91 -1.87
CA ASN A 166 -26.07 4.56 -3.02
C ASN A 166 -25.95 6.10 -3.05
N GLU A 167 -25.73 6.73 -1.90
CA GLU A 167 -25.65 8.20 -1.81
C GLU A 167 -24.27 8.74 -2.21
N GLN A 168 -23.19 8.00 -1.94
CA GLN A 168 -21.82 8.53 -2.03
C GLN A 168 -20.82 7.58 -2.72
N GLY A 169 -21.17 6.31 -2.92
CA GLY A 169 -20.24 5.29 -3.35
C GLY A 169 -19.10 5.07 -2.36
N TRP A 170 -17.89 4.84 -2.90
CA TRP A 170 -16.67 4.94 -2.10
C TRP A 170 -16.33 6.42 -1.86
N SER A 171 -15.89 6.76 -0.65
CA SER A 171 -15.76 8.16 -0.23
C SER A 171 -14.46 8.45 0.53
N PRO A 172 -14.07 9.74 0.66
CA PRO A 172 -12.97 10.14 1.53
C PRO A 172 -13.14 9.71 2.99
N GLU A 173 -14.38 9.70 3.49
CA GLU A 173 -14.71 9.26 4.86
C GLU A 173 -14.45 7.76 5.03
N ARG A 174 -14.90 6.94 4.07
CA ARG A 174 -14.65 5.48 4.06
C ARG A 174 -13.17 5.17 3.92
N SER A 175 -12.46 5.91 3.06
CA SER A 175 -10.99 5.81 2.93
C SER A 175 -10.29 6.09 4.28
N LYS A 176 -10.73 7.12 5.03
CA LYS A 176 -10.19 7.43 6.36
C LYS A 176 -10.54 6.38 7.42
N LEU A 177 -11.70 5.74 7.33
CA LEU A 177 -12.08 4.63 8.21
C LEU A 177 -11.23 3.39 7.91
N LEU A 178 -11.08 3.02 6.64
CA LEU A 178 -10.20 1.95 6.20
C LEU A 178 -8.75 2.18 6.67
N ALA A 179 -8.24 3.40 6.56
CA ALA A 179 -6.89 3.74 7.04
C ALA A 179 -6.71 3.49 8.54
N ARG A 180 -7.75 3.71 9.37
CA ARG A 180 -7.69 3.34 10.80
C ARG A 180 -7.58 1.82 10.95
N GLU A 181 -8.35 1.07 10.19
CA GLU A 181 -8.33 -0.39 10.24
C GLU A 181 -7.03 -1.01 9.72
N CYS A 182 -6.37 -0.38 8.74
CA CYS A 182 -5.01 -0.75 8.33
C CYS A 182 -4.00 -0.54 9.48
N LEU A 183 -4.05 0.60 10.18
CA LEU A 183 -3.15 0.88 11.29
C LEU A 183 -3.36 -0.05 12.48
N THR A 184 -4.62 -0.38 12.81
CA THR A 184 -4.91 -1.35 13.86
C THR A 184 -4.56 -2.77 13.45
N SER A 185 -4.71 -3.12 12.16
CA SER A 185 -4.22 -4.40 11.63
C SER A 185 -2.70 -4.51 11.73
N LEU A 186 -1.97 -3.42 11.45
CA LEU A 186 -0.53 -3.36 11.64
C LEU A 186 -0.14 -3.58 13.11
N LEU A 187 -0.89 -3.04 14.06
CA LEU A 187 -0.62 -3.27 15.48
C LEU A 187 -0.73 -4.75 15.84
N GLU A 188 -1.81 -5.41 15.45
CA GLU A 188 -1.99 -6.85 15.69
C GLU A 188 -0.91 -7.68 14.98
N TRP A 189 -0.52 -7.29 13.76
CA TRP A 189 0.56 -7.94 13.03
C TRP A 189 1.93 -7.77 13.70
N LEU A 190 2.20 -6.66 14.39
CA LEU A 190 3.45 -6.44 15.15
C LEU A 190 3.50 -7.24 16.46
N GLU A 191 2.35 -7.58 17.04
CA GLU A 191 2.26 -8.24 18.34
C GLU A 191 2.11 -9.77 18.24
N GLY A 192 1.76 -10.30 17.07
CA GLY A 192 1.71 -11.74 16.78
C GLY A 192 2.93 -12.26 16.05
#